data_AF-A0A7C2TP00-F1
#
_entry.id   AF-A0A7C2TP00-F1
#
_cell.length_a   1.000
_cell.length_b   1.000
_cell.length_c   1.000
_cell.angle_alpha   90.00
_cell.angle_beta   90.00
_cell.angle_gamma   90.00
#
_symmetry.space_group_name_H-M   'P 1'
#
loop_
_entity.id
_entity.type
_entity.pdbx_description
1 polymer ?
#
loop_
_entity_poly.entity_id
_entity_poly.type
_entity_poly.pdbx_seq_one_letter_code
_entity_poly.pdbx_strand_id
1 'polypeptide(L)'
;IVPAQVELVEGIERLEGHPRVRASEVIPLAEARRALQRSLSEADASRYGAWLAELVRVNCVLAEDLTVRWRQRATEHLVATTRYAPRQLIAARGEVVTPHIQAALEALRRQATDTRPGRRALGLWAIALVLYYALWRFAARTRVYYLTPFKIFLLAALSIFAQLFIVRAGMAISSGVAYRLGAFDSPEGYQFAIPYAAAALVVALLLESRIALMVGMLVSLLTGVLARDLSPLLYALVGNIVAVYGVGRYQRRDTITRAGAIIGIANIGTTLVILLSRGESLVFGPALWNAFCGLLGGMLTAALAAFALPINESLFGIVTDVKLLELSNVELPLLKRLAIEAPGTYHHSLIVATLAEEAATAIGAHALLVRVGSYYHDVGKLVDPSLYIENQAGGSNPHDRWPPEESARRIIQHVVEGVRLAEEHRLPRQIVDLIPQHHGTRRLHYFYAKALEQARQKGTSVDERCFRYPGPKPQTIEAAIVMMCDSSEAAVRSLRHPTPEKIRLLVRRIIEDMVTDGQFDECHLRMRDLTRIRETIIQTLQTVYHTRVPYPGFREEELVAVEANYETVSGFDLPREMVSAAPPAESAAECAALPEGSVVVGSAEEPARGQEGESSAHPSSASRSP
;
A
#
# COMPACT_ATOMS: atom_id res chain seq x y z
N ILE A 1 -19.63 -59.31 47.27
CA ILE A 1 -20.41 -60.13 48.24
C ILE A 1 -21.08 -61.23 47.44
N VAL A 2 -21.07 -62.47 47.93
CA VAL A 2 -21.64 -63.65 47.24
C VAL A 2 -22.61 -64.40 48.17
N PRO A 3 -23.60 -65.15 47.65
CA PRO A 3 -24.52 -65.91 48.49
C PRO A 3 -23.82 -66.95 49.38
N ALA A 4 -24.40 -67.26 50.55
CA ALA A 4 -23.77 -68.12 51.57
C ALA A 4 -23.82 -69.63 51.28
N GLN A 5 -24.71 -70.10 50.40
CA GLN A 5 -24.90 -71.53 50.10
C GLN A 5 -23.95 -72.10 49.07
N VAL A 6 -22.96 -71.33 48.62
CA VAL A 6 -22.15 -71.74 47.47
C VAL A 6 -20.88 -72.43 47.95
N GLU A 7 -20.76 -73.75 47.72
CA GLU A 7 -19.55 -74.55 47.95
C GLU A 7 -18.34 -73.90 47.26
N LEU A 8 -17.24 -73.70 48.00
CA LEU A 8 -15.97 -73.13 47.52
C LEU A 8 -15.34 -74.01 46.42
N VAL A 9 -15.91 -73.95 45.22
CA VAL A 9 -15.31 -74.49 44.00
C VAL A 9 -14.38 -73.42 43.43
N GLU A 10 -13.14 -73.79 43.12
CA GLU A 10 -12.19 -72.92 42.45
C GLU A 10 -12.61 -72.67 41.00
N GLY A 11 -12.81 -71.41 40.61
CA GLY A 11 -13.02 -71.07 39.21
C GLY A 11 -13.72 -69.75 38.92
N ILE A 12 -13.54 -69.28 37.68
CA ILE A 12 -14.17 -68.08 37.08
C ILE A 12 -15.65 -68.32 36.76
N GLU A 13 -16.10 -69.58 36.70
CA GLU A 13 -17.43 -70.01 36.24
C GLU A 13 -18.59 -69.48 37.10
N ARG A 14 -18.34 -69.09 38.36
CA ARG A 14 -19.35 -68.42 39.21
C ARG A 14 -19.78 -67.03 38.71
N LEU A 15 -19.01 -66.39 37.83
CA LEU A 15 -19.19 -64.96 37.53
C LEU A 15 -20.22 -64.65 36.46
N GLU A 16 -20.59 -65.64 35.64
CA GLU A 16 -21.54 -65.45 34.55
C GLU A 16 -22.98 -65.82 34.93
N GLY A 17 -23.18 -66.60 36.01
CA GLY A 17 -24.49 -67.16 36.37
C GLY A 17 -25.24 -66.55 37.56
N HIS A 18 -24.65 -65.61 38.33
CA HIS A 18 -25.22 -65.19 39.62
C HIS A 18 -25.27 -63.66 39.83
N PRO A 19 -26.36 -63.12 40.44
CA PRO A 19 -26.57 -61.68 40.58
C PRO A 19 -25.59 -61.05 41.59
N ARG A 20 -24.94 -59.97 41.15
CA ARG A 20 -24.11 -59.11 42.01
C ARG A 20 -25.01 -58.32 42.95
N VAL A 21 -24.64 -58.24 44.23
CA VAL A 21 -25.34 -57.43 45.23
C VAL A 21 -24.45 -56.27 45.65
N ARG A 22 -24.97 -55.04 45.60
CA ARG A 22 -24.23 -53.86 46.07
C ARG A 22 -24.11 -53.89 47.59
N ALA A 23 -23.03 -53.35 48.14
CA ALA A 23 -22.88 -53.26 49.60
C ALA A 23 -24.03 -52.50 50.27
N SER A 24 -24.63 -51.54 49.56
CA SER A 24 -25.83 -50.79 50.00
C SER A 24 -27.11 -51.62 50.05
N GLU A 25 -27.14 -52.78 49.39
CA GLU A 25 -28.30 -53.69 49.33
C GLU A 25 -28.18 -54.84 50.35
N VAL A 26 -27.10 -54.87 51.13
CA VAL A 26 -26.86 -55.88 52.16
C VAL A 26 -27.03 -55.26 53.53
N ILE A 27 -27.94 -55.82 54.32
CA ILE A 27 -28.15 -55.43 55.72
C ILE A 27 -27.41 -56.38 56.66
N PRO A 28 -26.78 -55.89 57.75
CA PRO A 28 -26.18 -56.74 58.77
C PRO A 28 -27.22 -57.69 59.40
N LEU A 29 -26.79 -58.89 59.79
CA LEU A 29 -27.68 -59.90 60.40
C LEU A 29 -28.43 -59.35 61.64
N ALA A 30 -27.74 -58.55 62.46
CA ALA A 30 -28.35 -57.93 63.64
C ALA A 30 -29.48 -56.96 63.27
N GLU A 31 -29.34 -56.24 62.17
CA GLU A 31 -30.36 -55.32 61.67
C GLU A 31 -31.52 -56.07 61.01
N ALA A 32 -31.24 -57.12 60.24
CA ALA A 32 -32.25 -58.01 59.67
C ALA A 32 -33.12 -58.66 60.76
N ARG A 33 -32.50 -59.12 61.86
CA ARG A 33 -33.21 -59.68 63.02
C ARG A 33 -34.12 -58.65 63.69
N ARG A 34 -33.64 -57.42 63.88
CA ARG A 34 -34.45 -56.32 64.44
C ARG A 34 -35.55 -55.87 63.49
N ALA A 35 -35.32 -55.91 62.18
CA ALA A 35 -36.32 -55.57 61.17
C ALA A 35 -37.45 -56.60 61.16
N LEU A 36 -37.13 -57.89 61.26
CA LEU A 36 -38.14 -58.95 61.39
C LEU A 36 -39.01 -58.75 62.65
N GLN A 37 -38.39 -58.48 63.80
CA GLN A 37 -39.14 -58.23 65.04
C GLN A 37 -40.04 -56.99 64.93
N ARG A 38 -39.58 -55.93 64.24
CA ARG A 38 -40.39 -54.72 63.98
C ARG A 38 -41.53 -54.94 62.99
N SER A 39 -41.44 -55.96 62.12
CA SER A 39 -42.49 -56.28 61.15
C SER A 39 -43.64 -57.12 61.73
N LEU A 40 -43.47 -57.67 62.94
CA LEU A 40 -44.48 -58.46 63.65
C LEU A 40 -45.38 -57.57 64.51
N SER A 41 -46.60 -58.03 64.82
CA SER A 41 -47.48 -57.36 65.79
C SER A 41 -46.87 -57.41 67.21
N GLU A 42 -47.21 -56.49 68.12
CA GLU A 42 -46.64 -56.48 69.48
C GLU A 42 -46.88 -57.79 70.25
N ALA A 43 -48.02 -58.44 70.01
CA ALA A 43 -48.35 -59.73 70.61
C ALA A 43 -47.48 -60.88 70.06
N ASP A 44 -47.17 -60.86 68.76
CA ASP A 44 -46.36 -61.90 68.11
C ASP A 44 -44.86 -61.68 68.32
N ALA A 45 -44.42 -60.43 68.36
CA ALA A 45 -43.04 -60.06 68.64
C ALA A 45 -42.63 -60.49 70.07
N SER A 46 -43.53 -60.35 71.05
CA SER A 46 -43.27 -60.77 72.44
C SER A 46 -43.30 -62.29 72.64
N ARG A 47 -44.12 -63.03 71.89
CA ARG A 47 -44.23 -64.50 72.01
C ARG A 47 -43.21 -65.26 71.17
N TYR A 48 -43.00 -64.85 69.94
CA TYR A 48 -42.23 -65.62 68.94
C TYR A 48 -41.08 -64.83 68.30
N GLY A 49 -41.02 -63.51 68.49
CA GLY A 49 -40.06 -62.65 67.81
C GLY A 49 -38.59 -62.96 68.12
N ALA A 50 -38.27 -63.41 69.34
CA ALA A 50 -36.92 -63.83 69.69
C ALA A 50 -36.52 -65.12 68.94
N TRP A 51 -37.41 -66.12 68.95
CA TRP A 51 -37.19 -67.41 68.28
C TRP A 51 -37.10 -67.26 66.75
N LEU A 52 -38.01 -66.50 66.14
CA LEU A 52 -37.98 -66.24 64.69
C LEU A 52 -36.73 -65.46 64.26
N ALA A 53 -36.25 -64.52 65.08
CA ALA A 53 -35.01 -63.80 64.81
C ALA A 53 -33.79 -64.74 64.81
N GLU A 54 -33.75 -65.76 65.67
CA GLU A 54 -32.66 -66.75 65.68
C GLU A 54 -32.63 -67.61 64.41
N LEU A 55 -33.78 -67.86 63.80
CA LEU A 55 -33.89 -68.60 62.53
C LEU A 55 -33.37 -67.81 61.32
N VAL A 56 -33.22 -66.48 61.42
CA VAL A 56 -32.61 -65.68 60.35
C VAL A 56 -31.13 -66.06 60.24
N ARG A 57 -30.76 -66.57 59.07
CA ARG A 57 -29.38 -66.98 58.72
C ARG A 57 -28.78 -66.01 57.73
N VAL A 58 -27.46 -65.91 57.76
CA VAL A 58 -26.68 -65.15 56.77
C VAL A 58 -26.84 -65.82 55.41
N ASN A 59 -27.32 -65.07 54.42
CA ASN A 59 -27.47 -65.53 53.04
C ASN A 59 -26.43 -64.91 52.08
N CYS A 60 -25.57 -64.02 52.57
CA CYS A 60 -24.53 -63.32 51.81
C CYS A 60 -23.24 -63.18 52.63
N VAL A 61 -22.10 -63.54 52.04
CA VAL A 61 -20.79 -63.52 52.68
C VAL A 61 -19.81 -62.71 51.83
N LEU A 62 -18.87 -62.05 52.49
CA LEU A 62 -17.77 -61.37 51.79
C LEU A 62 -16.77 -62.43 51.30
N ALA A 63 -16.56 -62.50 49.99
CA ALA A 63 -15.49 -63.27 49.39
C ALA A 63 -14.33 -62.33 49.03
N GLU A 64 -13.31 -62.29 49.87
CA GLU A 64 -12.15 -61.42 49.67
C GLU A 64 -11.37 -61.79 48.40
N ASP A 65 -11.08 -63.08 48.20
CA ASP A 65 -10.29 -63.57 47.06
C ASP A 65 -10.92 -63.19 45.70
N LEU A 66 -12.24 -63.38 45.58
CA LEU A 66 -12.98 -62.98 44.38
C LEU A 66 -12.95 -61.46 44.21
N THR A 67 -13.09 -60.70 45.30
CA THR A 67 -13.07 -59.23 45.25
C THR A 67 -11.69 -58.71 44.80
N VAL A 68 -10.60 -59.33 45.27
CA VAL A 68 -9.22 -58.98 44.88
C VAL A 68 -8.97 -59.31 43.42
N ARG A 69 -9.30 -60.53 42.96
CA ARG A 69 -9.14 -60.93 41.54
C ARG A 69 -9.95 -60.05 40.60
N TRP A 70 -11.15 -59.63 41.01
CA TRP A 70 -11.96 -58.68 40.24
C TRP A 70 -11.34 -57.29 40.15
N ARG A 71 -10.81 -56.78 41.26
CA ARG A 71 -10.10 -55.50 41.26
C ARG A 71 -8.93 -55.56 40.29
N GLN A 72 -8.14 -56.63 40.34
CA GLN A 72 -7.01 -56.85 39.43
C GLN A 72 -7.45 -56.83 37.96
N ARG A 73 -8.46 -57.63 37.58
CA ARG A 73 -8.98 -57.67 36.20
C ARG A 73 -9.59 -56.36 35.72
N ALA A 74 -10.31 -55.66 36.60
CA ALA A 74 -10.84 -54.33 36.29
C ALA A 74 -9.73 -53.28 36.10
N THR A 75 -8.58 -53.47 36.76
CA THR A 75 -7.41 -52.58 36.63
C THR A 75 -6.44 -52.98 35.52
N GLU A 76 -6.50 -54.19 34.97
CA GLU A 76 -5.63 -54.64 33.86
C GLU A 76 -5.72 -53.73 32.62
N HIS A 77 -6.90 -53.14 32.38
CA HIS A 77 -7.12 -52.22 31.26
C HIS A 77 -6.84 -50.74 31.59
N LEU A 78 -6.50 -50.42 32.84
CA LEU A 78 -6.14 -49.05 33.24
C LEU A 78 -4.66 -48.79 32.95
N VAL A 79 -4.37 -48.45 31.69
CA VAL A 79 -3.04 -48.20 31.09
C VAL A 79 -2.29 -46.96 31.66
N ALA A 80 -2.74 -46.38 32.78
CA ALA A 80 -2.27 -45.07 33.23
C ALA A 80 -1.03 -45.06 34.16
N THR A 81 -0.43 -46.22 34.48
CA THR A 81 0.57 -46.30 35.58
C THR A 81 1.96 -46.81 35.20
N THR A 82 2.32 -46.90 33.92
CA THR A 82 3.70 -47.25 33.56
C THR A 82 4.57 -45.99 33.53
N ARG A 83 5.42 -45.79 34.55
CA ARG A 83 6.43 -44.73 34.55
C ARG A 83 7.63 -45.18 33.72
N TYR A 84 7.97 -44.43 32.67
CA TYR A 84 9.19 -44.65 31.89
C TYR A 84 10.37 -43.90 32.50
N ALA A 85 11.52 -44.57 32.62
CA ALA A 85 12.77 -43.94 33.03
C ALA A 85 13.43 -43.17 31.86
N PRO A 86 14.25 -42.15 32.13
CA PRO A 86 15.04 -41.48 31.09
C PRO A 86 15.89 -42.49 30.31
N ARG A 87 15.88 -42.41 28.97
CA ARG A 87 16.57 -43.32 28.03
C ARG A 87 16.04 -44.76 27.97
N GLN A 88 14.85 -45.03 28.52
CA GLN A 88 14.17 -46.30 28.31
C GLN A 88 13.64 -46.40 26.87
N LEU A 89 13.88 -47.53 26.22
CA LEU A 89 13.34 -47.82 24.90
C LEU A 89 11.82 -48.04 25.00
N ILE A 90 11.05 -47.30 24.22
CA ILE A 90 9.58 -47.37 24.20
C ILE A 90 9.07 -48.23 23.05
N ALA A 91 9.76 -48.17 21.90
CA ALA A 91 9.52 -49.04 20.76
C ALA A 91 10.80 -49.16 19.92
N ALA A 92 11.09 -50.35 19.41
CA ALA A 92 12.17 -50.58 18.46
C ALA A 92 11.72 -50.31 17.02
N ARG A 93 12.67 -50.00 16.12
CA ARG A 93 12.37 -49.81 14.69
C ARG A 93 11.88 -51.12 14.09
N GLY A 94 10.65 -51.15 13.56
CA GLY A 94 10.02 -52.33 12.97
C GLY A 94 9.04 -53.06 13.89
N GLU A 95 8.86 -52.60 15.13
CA GLU A 95 7.88 -53.17 16.07
C GLU A 95 6.45 -52.67 15.76
N VAL A 96 5.47 -53.56 15.83
CA VAL A 96 4.05 -53.20 15.60
C VAL A 96 3.55 -52.35 16.76
N VAL A 97 2.97 -51.19 16.46
CA VAL A 97 2.47 -50.24 17.47
C VAL A 97 1.29 -50.86 18.22
N THR A 98 1.54 -51.29 19.45
CA THR A 98 0.48 -51.72 20.36
C THR A 98 -0.24 -50.50 20.97
N PRO A 99 -1.49 -50.64 21.45
CA PRO A 99 -2.20 -49.56 22.14
C PRO A 99 -1.41 -48.96 23.32
N HIS A 100 -0.54 -49.77 23.95
CA HIS A 100 0.34 -49.33 25.01
C HIS A 100 1.45 -48.38 24.50
N ILE A 101 2.11 -48.73 23.39
CA ILE A 101 3.12 -47.88 22.74
C ILE A 101 2.48 -46.57 22.27
N GLN A 102 1.28 -46.63 21.71
CA GLN A 102 0.54 -45.43 21.30
C GLN A 102 0.26 -44.50 22.48
N ALA A 103 -0.27 -45.03 23.59
CA ALA A 103 -0.54 -44.25 24.79
C ALA A 103 0.74 -43.63 25.38
N ALA A 104 1.85 -44.36 25.38
CA ALA A 104 3.16 -43.87 25.83
C ALA A 104 3.69 -42.73 24.94
N LEU A 105 3.59 -42.88 23.62
CA LEU A 105 3.96 -41.84 22.66
C LEU A 105 3.08 -40.60 22.77
N GLU A 106 1.78 -40.76 22.98
CA GLU A 106 0.85 -39.65 23.24
C GLU A 106 1.15 -38.94 24.55
N ALA A 107 1.46 -39.68 25.62
CA ALA A 107 1.88 -39.10 26.90
C ALA A 107 3.19 -38.30 26.77
N LEU A 108 4.16 -38.82 26.02
CA LEU A 108 5.40 -38.12 25.69
C LEU A 108 5.17 -36.88 24.83
N ARG A 109 4.31 -36.96 23.83
CA ARG A 109 3.91 -35.80 23.02
C ARG A 109 3.25 -34.74 23.89
N ARG A 110 2.36 -35.13 24.80
CA ARG A 110 1.71 -34.23 25.78
C ARG A 110 2.74 -33.60 26.73
N GLN A 111 3.68 -34.37 27.26
CA GLN A 111 4.73 -33.86 28.13
C GLN A 111 5.73 -32.94 27.41
N ALA A 112 6.08 -33.26 26.15
CA ALA A 112 6.91 -32.40 25.31
C ALA A 112 6.18 -31.11 24.89
N THR A 113 4.84 -31.16 24.79
CA THR A 113 3.99 -29.98 24.54
C THR A 113 3.59 -29.23 25.80
N ASP A 114 3.75 -29.82 27.00
CA ASP A 114 3.55 -29.20 28.32
C ASP A 114 4.70 -28.25 28.67
N THR A 115 5.01 -27.35 27.74
CA THR A 115 5.80 -26.15 28.01
C THR A 115 4.95 -25.25 28.90
N ARG A 116 5.43 -24.91 30.11
CA ARG A 116 4.80 -23.91 30.98
C ARG A 116 4.38 -22.68 30.15
N PRO A 117 3.08 -22.51 29.83
CA PRO A 117 2.66 -21.61 28.76
C PRO A 117 3.05 -20.16 29.07
N GLY A 118 3.04 -19.78 30.37
CA GLY A 118 3.49 -18.47 30.82
C GLY A 118 4.97 -18.18 30.55
N ARG A 119 5.88 -19.14 30.73
CA ARG A 119 7.32 -18.92 30.46
C ARG A 119 7.61 -18.78 28.97
N ARG A 120 6.92 -19.59 28.14
CA ARG A 120 7.03 -19.50 26.68
C ARG A 120 6.47 -18.17 26.18
N ALA A 121 5.30 -17.75 26.67
CA ALA A 121 4.71 -16.47 26.32
C ALA A 121 5.63 -15.31 26.73
N LEU A 122 6.21 -15.36 27.93
CA LEU A 122 7.17 -14.36 28.40
C LEU A 122 8.42 -14.29 27.52
N GLY A 123 8.98 -15.43 27.12
CA GLY A 123 10.14 -15.48 26.22
C GLY A 123 9.83 -14.90 24.84
N LEU A 124 8.67 -15.25 24.26
CA LEU A 124 8.23 -14.69 22.98
C LEU A 124 7.97 -13.19 23.06
N TRP A 125 7.39 -12.73 24.17
CA TRP A 125 7.17 -11.31 24.42
C TRP A 125 8.49 -10.54 24.53
N ALA A 126 9.48 -11.09 25.24
CA ALA A 126 10.82 -10.50 25.33
C ALA A 126 11.51 -10.40 23.95
N ILE A 127 11.43 -11.46 23.13
CA ILE A 127 11.96 -11.45 21.76
C ILE A 127 11.26 -10.38 20.93
N ALA A 128 9.92 -10.34 20.96
CA ALA A 128 9.16 -9.32 20.24
C ALA A 128 9.57 -7.91 20.67
N LEU A 129 9.73 -7.65 21.97
CA LEU A 129 10.16 -6.35 22.50
C LEU A 129 11.52 -5.93 21.96
N VAL A 130 12.49 -6.84 21.90
CA VAL A 130 13.82 -6.58 21.31
C VAL A 130 13.71 -6.24 19.81
N LEU A 131 12.90 -6.99 19.06
CA LEU A 131 12.69 -6.76 17.63
C LEU A 131 12.01 -5.40 17.35
N TYR A 132 10.96 -5.05 18.11
CA TYR A 132 10.30 -3.76 18.00
C TYR A 132 11.19 -2.61 18.46
N TYR A 133 12.04 -2.81 19.47
CA TYR A 133 13.05 -1.81 19.85
C TYR A 133 14.09 -1.59 18.73
N ALA A 134 14.54 -2.66 18.08
CA ALA A 134 15.43 -2.55 16.92
C ALA A 134 14.74 -1.78 15.77
N LEU A 135 13.47 -2.07 15.50
CA LEU A 135 12.66 -1.33 14.52
C LEU A 135 12.54 0.16 14.87
N TRP A 136 12.29 0.50 16.14
CA TRP A 136 12.28 1.88 16.62
C TRP A 136 13.63 2.57 16.39
N ARG A 137 14.75 1.92 16.74
CA ARG A 137 16.10 2.47 16.53
C ARG A 137 16.45 2.63 15.06
N PHE A 138 15.89 1.79 14.19
CA PHE A 138 16.04 1.93 12.74
C PHE A 138 15.21 3.10 12.22
N ALA A 139 13.91 3.17 12.57
CA ALA A 139 13.01 4.27 12.21
C ALA A 139 13.52 5.64 12.71
N ALA A 140 14.10 5.69 13.91
CA ALA A 140 14.73 6.89 14.47
C ALA A 140 15.96 7.39 13.68
N ARG A 141 16.62 6.51 12.93
CA ARG A 141 17.75 6.87 12.07
C ARG A 141 17.32 7.19 10.64
N THR A 142 16.18 6.66 10.19
CA THR A 142 15.64 6.99 8.88
C THR A 142 15.03 8.38 8.92
N ARG A 143 15.52 9.28 8.06
CA ARG A 143 14.98 10.63 7.91
C ARG A 143 14.11 10.68 6.66
N VAL A 144 12.80 10.57 6.85
CA VAL A 144 11.81 10.92 5.82
C VAL A 144 11.21 12.26 6.21
N TYR A 145 11.46 13.29 5.41
CA TYR A 145 11.17 14.69 5.79
C TYR A 145 9.72 14.92 6.25
N TYR A 146 8.76 14.25 5.59
CA TYR A 146 7.32 14.43 5.84
C TYR A 146 6.77 13.59 7.01
N LEU A 147 7.57 12.68 7.57
CA LEU A 147 7.14 11.75 8.61
C LEU A 147 8.07 11.82 9.80
N THR A 148 7.51 12.16 10.96
CA THR A 148 8.23 12.00 12.23
C THR A 148 8.67 10.54 12.39
N PRO A 149 9.84 10.26 13.01
CA PRO A 149 10.27 8.89 13.27
C PRO A 149 9.24 8.04 14.01
N PHE A 150 8.42 8.68 14.85
CA PHE A 150 7.29 8.04 15.52
C PHE A 150 6.23 7.51 14.55
N LYS A 151 5.83 8.31 13.56
CA LYS A 151 4.88 7.87 12.52
C LYS A 151 5.45 6.74 11.66
N ILE A 152 6.74 6.80 11.30
CA ILE A 152 7.43 5.72 10.56
C ILE A 152 7.37 4.41 11.36
N PHE A 153 7.75 4.47 12.63
CA PHE A 153 7.68 3.31 13.52
C PHE A 153 6.26 2.79 13.66
N LEU A 154 5.28 3.67 13.89
CA LEU A 154 3.88 3.29 14.07
C LEU A 154 3.31 2.61 12.82
N LEU A 155 3.59 3.16 11.62
CA LEU A 155 3.18 2.55 10.34
C LEU A 155 3.78 1.15 10.18
N ALA A 156 5.10 1.02 10.40
CA ALA A 156 5.79 -0.27 10.29
C ALA A 156 5.27 -1.28 11.33
N ALA A 157 5.10 -0.84 12.58
CA ALA A 157 4.63 -1.67 13.68
C ALA A 157 3.20 -2.17 13.46
N LEU A 158 2.29 -1.28 13.03
CA LEU A 158 0.91 -1.62 12.72
C LEU A 158 0.82 -2.54 11.51
N SER A 159 1.66 -2.31 10.49
CA SER A 159 1.76 -3.19 9.32
C SER A 159 2.19 -4.61 9.71
N ILE A 160 3.22 -4.74 10.56
CA ILE A 160 3.65 -6.05 11.10
C ILE A 160 2.51 -6.72 11.87
N PHE A 161 1.85 -5.99 12.77
CA PHE A 161 0.75 -6.54 13.57
C PHE A 161 -0.42 -7.01 12.70
N ALA A 162 -0.85 -6.19 11.75
CA ALA A 162 -1.92 -6.53 10.80
C ALA A 162 -1.54 -7.76 9.96
N GLN A 163 -0.29 -7.85 9.50
CA GLN A 163 0.20 -9.01 8.75
C GLN A 163 0.17 -10.29 9.57
N LEU A 164 0.61 -10.24 10.83
CA LEU A 164 0.57 -11.42 11.71
C LEU A 164 -0.86 -11.86 12.01
N PHE A 165 -1.79 -10.90 12.14
CA PHE A 165 -3.21 -11.20 12.25
C PHE A 165 -3.74 -11.89 10.99
N ILE A 166 -3.43 -11.36 9.80
CA ILE A 166 -3.82 -11.96 8.51
C ILE A 166 -3.26 -13.38 8.37
N VAL A 167 -1.99 -13.59 8.71
CA VAL A 167 -1.36 -14.92 8.68
C VAL A 167 -2.06 -15.87 9.66
N ARG A 168 -2.32 -15.43 10.89
CA ARG A 168 -2.97 -16.25 11.92
C ARG A 168 -4.40 -16.64 11.54
N ALA A 169 -5.15 -15.70 10.97
CA ALA A 169 -6.49 -15.91 10.46
C ALA A 169 -6.48 -16.83 9.23
N GLY A 170 -5.54 -16.61 8.30
CA GLY A 170 -5.33 -17.44 7.13
C GLY A 170 -5.02 -18.89 7.49
N MET A 171 -4.16 -19.14 8.48
CA MET A 171 -3.88 -20.48 9.00
C MET A 171 -5.11 -21.15 9.64
N ALA A 172 -5.94 -20.37 10.35
CA ALA A 172 -7.19 -20.90 10.92
C ALA A 172 -8.19 -21.28 9.81
N ILE A 173 -8.36 -20.41 8.81
CA ILE A 173 -9.25 -20.61 7.68
C ILE A 173 -8.78 -21.82 6.85
N SER A 174 -7.49 -21.92 6.52
CA SER A 174 -6.95 -23.03 5.74
C SER A 174 -7.20 -24.38 6.42
N SER A 175 -7.01 -24.46 7.74
CA SER A 175 -7.30 -25.68 8.51
C SER A 175 -8.79 -26.04 8.50
N GLY A 176 -9.69 -25.05 8.61
CA GLY A 176 -11.14 -25.27 8.56
C GLY A 176 -11.66 -25.63 7.17
N VAL A 177 -11.06 -25.06 6.12
CA VAL A 177 -11.41 -25.33 4.72
C VAL A 177 -10.95 -26.73 4.32
N ALA A 178 -9.72 -27.12 4.67
CA ALA A 178 -9.19 -28.45 4.40
C ALA A 178 -10.08 -29.55 5.03
N TYR A 179 -10.54 -29.34 6.26
CA TYR A 179 -11.45 -30.27 6.94
C TYR A 179 -12.82 -30.42 6.24
N ARG A 180 -13.35 -29.35 5.63
CA ARG A 180 -14.69 -29.38 5.01
C ARG A 180 -14.69 -29.85 3.57
N LEU A 181 -13.68 -29.48 2.78
CA LEU A 181 -13.67 -29.75 1.35
C LEU A 181 -13.17 -31.17 1.02
N GLY A 182 -12.29 -31.76 1.84
CA GLY A 182 -11.81 -33.14 1.68
C GLY A 182 -11.19 -33.49 0.31
N ALA A 183 -11.05 -32.53 -0.60
CA ALA A 183 -10.66 -32.75 -2.00
C ALA A 183 -9.14 -32.83 -2.21
N PHE A 184 -8.36 -32.28 -1.27
CA PHE A 184 -6.90 -32.37 -1.24
C PHE A 184 -6.47 -32.64 0.21
N ASP A 185 -5.81 -33.78 0.43
CA ASP A 185 -5.55 -34.38 1.75
C ASP A 185 -4.64 -33.56 2.69
N SER A 186 -3.99 -32.48 2.23
CA SER A 186 -3.07 -31.68 3.04
C SER A 186 -3.58 -30.26 3.32
N PRO A 187 -3.82 -29.89 4.60
CA PRO A 187 -4.10 -28.50 5.01
C PRO A 187 -3.00 -27.50 4.63
N GLU A 188 -1.81 -28.01 4.32
CA GLU A 188 -0.60 -27.25 4.00
C GLU A 188 -0.67 -26.58 2.63
N GLY A 189 -1.31 -27.21 1.63
CA GLY A 189 -1.44 -26.61 0.29
C GLY A 189 -2.19 -25.28 0.29
N TYR A 190 -3.26 -25.20 1.09
CA TYR A 190 -4.06 -23.99 1.27
C TYR A 190 -3.28 -22.86 1.97
N GLN A 191 -2.23 -23.18 2.74
CA GLN A 191 -1.44 -22.16 3.43
C GLN A 191 -0.58 -21.34 2.45
N PHE A 192 -0.28 -21.85 1.26
CA PHE A 192 0.46 -21.09 0.23
C PHE A 192 -0.36 -19.93 -0.35
N ALA A 193 -1.70 -19.97 -0.23
CA ALA A 193 -2.58 -18.88 -0.63
C ALA A 193 -2.62 -17.71 0.36
N ILE A 194 -1.99 -17.84 1.54
CA ILE A 194 -1.92 -16.77 2.52
C ILE A 194 -0.99 -15.65 2.00
N PRO A 195 -1.41 -14.37 2.04
CA PRO A 195 -0.62 -13.27 1.50
C PRO A 195 0.46 -12.80 2.49
N TYR A 196 1.56 -13.56 2.61
CA TYR A 196 2.63 -13.32 3.60
C TYR A 196 3.44 -12.03 3.39
N ALA A 197 3.37 -11.43 2.20
CA ALA A 197 4.20 -10.29 1.81
C ALA A 197 3.48 -8.93 1.79
N ALA A 198 2.21 -8.86 2.24
CA ALA A 198 1.39 -7.66 2.11
C ALA A 198 1.94 -6.48 2.92
N ALA A 199 2.39 -6.68 4.16
CA ALA A 199 2.99 -5.61 4.95
C ALA A 199 4.27 -5.04 4.34
N ALA A 200 5.19 -5.90 3.86
CA ALA A 200 6.41 -5.38 3.23
C ALA A 200 6.08 -4.65 1.92
N LEU A 201 5.10 -5.13 1.15
CA LEU A 201 4.63 -4.44 -0.05
C LEU A 201 4.05 -3.06 0.28
N VAL A 202 3.14 -2.95 1.25
CA VAL A 202 2.56 -1.67 1.68
C VAL A 202 3.64 -0.70 2.16
N VAL A 203 4.57 -1.17 2.97
CA VAL A 203 5.67 -0.35 3.48
C VAL A 203 6.63 0.06 2.35
N ALA A 204 6.89 -0.80 1.36
CA ALA A 204 7.72 -0.47 0.19
C ALA A 204 7.07 0.60 -0.70
N LEU A 205 5.74 0.65 -0.73
CA LEU A 205 4.99 1.62 -1.52
C LEU A 205 4.84 2.98 -0.82
N LEU A 206 4.86 3.00 0.52
CA LEU A 206 4.68 4.22 1.32
C LEU A 206 5.99 4.83 1.82
N LEU A 207 7.02 4.02 2.00
CA LEU A 207 8.31 4.39 2.60
C LEU A 207 9.47 3.88 1.74
N GLU A 208 10.70 4.02 2.24
CA GLU A 208 11.89 3.49 1.57
C GLU A 208 11.96 1.96 1.60
N SER A 209 12.49 1.37 0.53
CA SER A 209 12.75 -0.07 0.40
C SER A 209 13.56 -0.65 1.57
N ARG A 210 14.45 0.16 2.18
CA ARG A 210 15.26 -0.25 3.34
C ARG A 210 14.40 -0.56 4.58
N ILE A 211 13.37 0.24 4.85
CA ILE A 211 12.44 -0.01 5.97
C ILE A 211 11.55 -1.21 5.61
N ALA A 212 11.09 -1.29 4.36
CA ALA A 212 10.24 -2.38 3.89
C ALA A 212 10.92 -3.75 4.01
N LEU A 213 12.22 -3.85 3.69
CA LEU A 213 13.01 -5.06 3.89
C LEU A 213 13.11 -5.46 5.37
N MET A 214 13.36 -4.49 6.25
CA MET A 214 13.40 -4.74 7.69
C MET A 214 12.05 -5.28 8.19
N VAL A 215 10.95 -4.65 7.77
CA VAL A 215 9.58 -5.12 8.08
C VAL A 215 9.35 -6.53 7.55
N GLY A 216 9.73 -6.80 6.30
CA GLY A 216 9.62 -8.12 5.68
C GLY A 216 10.38 -9.21 6.43
N MET A 217 11.64 -8.95 6.82
CA MET A 217 12.44 -9.89 7.61
C MET A 217 11.81 -10.19 8.98
N LEU A 218 11.31 -9.16 9.67
CA LEU A 218 10.63 -9.32 10.96
C LEU A 218 9.33 -10.13 10.82
N VAL A 219 8.52 -9.82 9.80
CA VAL A 219 7.30 -10.58 9.48
C VAL A 219 7.63 -12.06 9.23
N SER A 220 8.66 -12.36 8.45
CA SER A 220 9.05 -13.74 8.14
C SER A 220 9.50 -14.50 9.39
N LEU A 221 10.34 -13.88 10.22
CA LEU A 221 10.78 -14.48 11.48
C LEU A 221 9.61 -14.77 12.42
N LEU A 222 8.72 -13.79 12.62
CA LEU A 222 7.55 -13.92 13.48
C LEU A 222 6.53 -14.92 12.92
N THR A 223 6.42 -15.03 11.60
CA THR A 223 5.60 -16.05 10.91
C THR A 223 6.10 -17.46 11.21
N GLY A 224 7.40 -17.70 11.14
CA GLY A 224 7.98 -19.01 11.51
C GLY A 224 7.73 -19.39 12.97
N VAL A 225 7.86 -18.42 13.87
CA VAL A 225 7.56 -18.60 15.29
C VAL A 225 6.08 -18.93 15.52
N LEU A 226 5.19 -18.27 14.77
CA LEU A 226 3.74 -18.49 14.84
C LEU A 226 3.33 -19.87 14.32
N ALA A 227 3.88 -20.26 13.17
CA ALA A 227 3.64 -21.57 12.54
C ALA A 227 4.31 -22.73 13.27
N ARG A 228 5.36 -22.45 14.05
CA ARG A 228 6.26 -23.45 14.64
C ARG A 228 6.94 -24.34 13.59
N ASP A 229 7.15 -23.81 12.39
CA ASP A 229 7.76 -24.48 11.25
C ASP A 229 8.66 -23.51 10.47
N LEU A 230 9.72 -24.03 9.87
CA LEU A 230 10.66 -23.29 9.04
C LEU A 230 10.09 -23.01 7.64
N SER A 231 9.20 -23.86 7.12
CA SER A 231 8.69 -23.70 5.75
C SER A 231 7.90 -22.39 5.55
N PRO A 232 6.94 -21.99 6.43
CA PRO A 232 6.25 -20.70 6.30
C PRO A 232 7.17 -19.49 6.49
N LEU A 233 8.25 -19.63 7.27
CA LEU A 233 9.28 -18.59 7.41
C LEU A 233 10.00 -18.35 6.09
N LEU A 234 10.50 -19.42 5.45
CA LEU A 234 11.21 -19.31 4.18
C LEU A 234 10.30 -18.79 3.07
N TYR A 235 9.06 -19.29 3.03
CA TYR A 235 8.05 -18.83 2.09
C TYR A 235 7.78 -17.33 2.24
N ALA A 236 7.52 -16.87 3.47
CA ALA A 236 7.35 -15.46 3.76
C ALA A 236 8.60 -14.64 3.43
N LEU A 237 9.81 -15.14 3.72
CA LEU A 237 11.06 -14.42 3.46
C LEU A 237 11.27 -14.16 1.97
N VAL A 238 11.13 -15.17 1.12
CA VAL A 238 11.25 -14.99 -0.33
C VAL A 238 10.17 -14.06 -0.85
N GLY A 239 8.91 -14.28 -0.44
CA GLY A 239 7.78 -13.42 -0.83
C GLY A 239 7.99 -11.95 -0.45
N ASN A 240 8.47 -11.67 0.77
CA ASN A 240 8.75 -10.30 1.23
C ASN A 240 9.91 -9.66 0.45
N ILE A 241 11.01 -10.37 0.18
CA ILE A 241 12.13 -9.84 -0.61
C ILE A 241 11.66 -9.50 -2.04
N VAL A 242 10.92 -10.40 -2.66
CA VAL A 242 10.35 -10.20 -4.01
C VAL A 242 9.32 -9.09 -4.01
N ALA A 243 8.51 -8.92 -2.96
CA ALA A 243 7.59 -7.81 -2.86
C ALA A 243 8.31 -6.45 -2.81
N VAL A 244 9.42 -6.35 -2.09
CA VAL A 244 10.16 -5.08 -1.98
C VAL A 244 10.93 -4.73 -3.25
N TYR A 245 11.57 -5.71 -3.90
CA TYR A 245 12.39 -5.45 -5.10
C TYR A 245 11.64 -5.64 -6.43
N GLY A 246 10.55 -6.41 -6.43
CA GLY A 246 9.69 -6.64 -7.60
C GLY A 246 8.82 -5.44 -7.93
N VAL A 247 8.60 -4.54 -6.97
CA VAL A 247 8.09 -3.20 -7.23
C VAL A 247 9.24 -2.33 -7.73
N GLY A 248 9.38 -2.20 -9.05
CA GLY A 248 10.22 -1.17 -9.65
C GLY A 248 9.70 0.24 -9.29
N ARG A 249 10.50 1.28 -9.57
CA ARG A 249 10.11 2.69 -9.33
C ARG A 249 8.68 2.93 -9.81
N TYR A 250 7.81 3.28 -8.88
CA TYR A 250 6.36 3.19 -9.00
C TYR A 250 5.82 4.35 -9.84
N GLN A 251 5.77 4.19 -11.16
CA GLN A 251 5.34 5.28 -12.06
C GLN A 251 3.99 5.02 -12.72
N ARG A 252 3.33 3.88 -12.48
CA ARG A 252 2.08 3.52 -13.17
C ARG A 252 1.10 2.72 -12.30
N ARG A 253 -0.21 2.83 -12.58
CA ARG A 253 -1.30 2.16 -11.83
C ARG A 253 -1.26 0.63 -11.94
N ASP A 254 -0.73 0.07 -13.03
CA ASP A 254 -0.53 -1.37 -13.24
C ASP A 254 0.60 -1.97 -12.39
N THR A 255 1.36 -1.14 -11.67
CA THR A 255 2.48 -1.60 -10.85
C THR A 255 2.02 -2.54 -9.72
N ILE A 256 0.86 -2.29 -9.10
CA ILE A 256 0.37 -3.14 -8.00
C ILE A 256 -0.04 -4.53 -8.52
N THR A 257 -0.77 -4.59 -9.63
CA THR A 257 -1.21 -5.87 -10.21
C THR A 257 -0.02 -6.67 -10.74
N ARG A 258 0.94 -5.99 -11.41
CA ARG A 258 2.20 -6.61 -11.85
C ARG A 258 3.04 -7.11 -10.68
N ALA A 259 3.13 -6.35 -9.59
CA ALA A 259 3.82 -6.79 -8.38
C ALA A 259 3.18 -8.07 -7.81
N GLY A 260 1.85 -8.14 -7.76
CA GLY A 260 1.13 -9.35 -7.37
C GLY A 260 1.50 -10.56 -8.24
N ALA A 261 1.64 -10.38 -9.56
CA ALA A 261 1.98 -11.45 -10.48
C ALA A 261 3.43 -11.94 -10.27
N ILE A 262 4.37 -11.01 -10.09
CA ILE A 262 5.77 -11.31 -9.79
C ILE A 262 5.89 -12.07 -8.45
N ILE A 263 5.19 -11.60 -7.41
CA ILE A 263 5.13 -12.29 -6.11
C ILE A 263 4.51 -13.67 -6.27
N GLY A 264 3.44 -13.80 -7.04
CA GLY A 264 2.78 -15.08 -7.31
C GLY A 264 3.69 -16.10 -8.01
N ILE A 265 4.46 -15.67 -9.01
CA ILE A 265 5.44 -16.54 -9.69
C ILE A 265 6.55 -16.96 -8.72
N ALA A 266 7.07 -16.03 -7.91
CA ALA A 266 8.08 -16.36 -6.91
C ALA A 266 7.56 -17.31 -5.83
N ASN A 267 6.30 -17.13 -5.42
CA ASN A 267 5.60 -18.04 -4.51
C ASN A 267 5.52 -19.45 -5.09
N ILE A 268 5.13 -19.62 -6.36
CA ILE A 268 5.12 -20.94 -7.03
C ILE A 268 6.51 -21.60 -6.96
N GLY A 269 7.56 -20.86 -7.32
CA GLY A 269 8.94 -21.35 -7.26
C GLY A 269 9.36 -21.75 -5.84
N THR A 270 9.01 -20.93 -4.85
CA THR A 270 9.34 -21.20 -3.44
C THR A 270 8.59 -22.41 -2.91
N THR A 271 7.31 -22.57 -3.28
CA THR A 271 6.51 -23.75 -2.95
C THR A 271 7.16 -25.02 -3.52
N LEU A 272 7.59 -25.00 -4.78
CA LEU A 272 8.27 -26.13 -5.40
C LEU A 272 9.56 -26.51 -4.65
N VAL A 273 10.37 -25.52 -4.27
CA VAL A 273 11.59 -25.74 -3.47
C VAL A 273 11.27 -26.34 -2.11
N ILE A 274 10.22 -25.87 -1.43
CA ILE A 274 9.80 -26.41 -0.14
C ILE A 274 9.37 -27.87 -0.27
N LEU A 275 8.53 -28.21 -1.26
CA LEU A 275 8.07 -29.59 -1.50
C LEU A 275 9.26 -30.53 -1.78
N LEU A 276 10.18 -30.11 -2.64
CA LEU A 276 11.40 -30.86 -2.94
C LEU A 276 12.30 -31.05 -1.72
N SER A 277 12.45 -30.02 -0.89
CA SER A 277 13.29 -30.09 0.32
C SER A 277 12.77 -31.08 1.37
N ARG A 278 11.45 -31.36 1.34
CA ARG A 278 10.79 -32.34 2.22
C ARG A 278 10.83 -33.76 1.67
N GLY A 279 11.32 -33.96 0.44
CA GLY A 279 11.34 -35.25 -0.23
C GLY A 279 9.95 -35.73 -0.68
N GLU A 280 8.98 -34.82 -0.81
CA GLU A 280 7.64 -35.15 -1.28
C GLU A 280 7.67 -35.49 -2.78
N SER A 281 6.89 -36.49 -3.20
CA SER A 281 6.76 -36.82 -4.61
C SER A 281 5.93 -35.76 -5.33
N LEU A 282 6.44 -35.25 -6.46
CA LEU A 282 5.77 -34.26 -7.29
C LEU A 282 4.66 -34.90 -8.13
N VAL A 283 3.53 -35.20 -7.50
CA VAL A 283 2.32 -35.63 -8.21
C VAL A 283 1.68 -34.41 -8.89
N PHE A 284 1.35 -34.54 -10.18
CA PHE A 284 0.89 -33.42 -11.01
C PHE A 284 -0.32 -32.66 -10.43
N GLY A 285 -1.33 -33.37 -9.92
CA GLY A 285 -2.54 -32.76 -9.35
C GLY A 285 -2.27 -31.86 -8.14
N PRO A 286 -1.70 -32.39 -7.03
CA PRO A 286 -1.34 -31.59 -5.85
C PRO A 286 -0.33 -30.48 -6.16
N ALA A 287 0.65 -30.73 -7.04
CA ALA A 287 1.61 -29.71 -7.44
C ALA A 287 0.94 -28.53 -8.16
N LEU A 288 0.00 -28.80 -9.06
CA LEU A 288 -0.78 -27.77 -9.75
C LEU A 288 -1.67 -26.97 -8.79
N TRP A 289 -2.29 -27.64 -7.82
CA TRP A 289 -3.08 -26.99 -6.78
C TRP A 289 -2.22 -26.05 -5.92
N ASN A 290 -1.05 -26.53 -5.47
CA ASN A 290 -0.10 -25.74 -4.69
C ASN A 290 0.43 -24.52 -5.47
N ALA A 291 0.66 -24.68 -6.79
CA ALA A 291 1.04 -23.58 -7.67
C ALA A 291 -0.10 -22.55 -7.80
N PHE A 292 -1.35 -23.01 -7.99
CA PHE A 292 -2.52 -22.15 -8.02
C PHE A 292 -2.68 -21.36 -6.71
N CYS A 293 -2.53 -22.03 -5.55
CA CYS A 293 -2.54 -21.37 -4.25
C CYS A 293 -1.41 -20.34 -4.12
N GLY A 294 -0.19 -20.65 -4.57
CA GLY A 294 0.93 -19.70 -4.56
C GLY A 294 0.66 -18.44 -5.40
N LEU A 295 0.10 -18.62 -6.60
CA LEU A 295 -0.32 -17.52 -7.48
C LEU A 295 -1.41 -16.68 -6.81
N LEU A 296 -2.44 -17.34 -6.27
CA LEU A 296 -3.54 -16.70 -5.56
C LEU A 296 -3.02 -15.88 -4.37
N GLY A 297 -2.05 -16.41 -3.61
CA GLY A 297 -1.41 -15.68 -2.50
C GLY A 297 -0.70 -14.40 -2.97
N GLY A 298 -0.05 -14.43 -4.14
CA GLY A 298 0.53 -13.23 -4.76
C GLY A 298 -0.52 -12.20 -5.18
N MET A 299 -1.60 -12.65 -5.82
CA MET A 299 -2.74 -11.78 -6.20
C MET A 299 -3.42 -11.16 -4.97
N LEU A 300 -3.68 -11.95 -3.94
CA LEU A 300 -4.26 -11.48 -2.67
C LEU A 300 -3.33 -10.49 -1.97
N THR A 301 -2.01 -10.67 -2.06
CA THR A 301 -1.02 -9.72 -1.55
C THR A 301 -1.18 -8.35 -2.20
N ALA A 302 -1.29 -8.31 -3.53
CA ALA A 302 -1.52 -7.07 -4.28
C ALA A 302 -2.89 -6.43 -3.96
N ALA A 303 -3.95 -7.24 -3.86
CA ALA A 303 -5.29 -6.76 -3.52
C ALA A 303 -5.32 -6.13 -2.11
N LEU A 304 -4.70 -6.78 -1.11
CA LEU A 304 -4.59 -6.24 0.24
C LEU A 304 -3.75 -4.96 0.28
N ALA A 305 -2.66 -4.89 -0.48
CA ALA A 305 -1.86 -3.67 -0.57
C ALA A 305 -2.66 -2.52 -1.19
N ALA A 306 -3.38 -2.76 -2.29
CA ALA A 306 -4.25 -1.77 -2.91
C ALA A 306 -5.33 -1.24 -1.95
N PHE A 307 -5.91 -2.11 -1.12
CA PHE A 307 -6.88 -1.71 -0.10
C PHE A 307 -6.24 -0.94 1.06
N ALA A 308 -5.06 -1.38 1.52
CA ALA A 308 -4.38 -0.79 2.67
C ALA A 308 -3.76 0.58 2.37
N LEU A 309 -3.32 0.83 1.12
CA LEU A 309 -2.69 2.08 0.70
C LEU A 309 -3.50 3.34 1.09
N PRO A 310 -4.73 3.55 0.60
CA PRO A 310 -5.48 4.77 0.89
C PRO A 310 -5.78 4.95 2.38
N ILE A 311 -5.95 3.86 3.13
CA ILE A 311 -6.14 3.90 4.59
C ILE A 311 -4.87 4.45 5.26
N ASN A 312 -3.70 3.93 4.90
CA ASN A 312 -2.43 4.37 5.46
C ASN A 312 -2.04 5.78 4.99
N GLU A 313 -2.33 6.16 3.74
CA GLU A 313 -2.15 7.53 3.25
C GLU A 313 -2.93 8.52 4.11
N SER A 314 -4.21 8.23 4.38
CA SER A 314 -5.07 9.08 5.22
C SER A 314 -4.63 9.11 6.70
N LEU A 315 -4.29 7.96 7.29
CA LEU A 315 -3.89 7.87 8.70
C LEU A 315 -2.56 8.57 8.97
N PHE A 316 -1.60 8.46 8.05
CA PHE A 316 -0.24 8.95 8.26
C PHE A 316 0.07 10.26 7.54
N GLY A 317 -0.79 10.70 6.61
CA GLY A 317 -0.62 11.91 5.80
C GLY A 317 0.50 11.75 4.77
N ILE A 318 0.64 10.57 4.18
CA ILE A 318 1.68 10.24 3.19
C ILE A 318 1.07 10.37 1.80
N VAL A 319 1.78 11.02 0.87
CA VAL A 319 1.41 11.01 -0.54
C VAL A 319 2.20 9.91 -1.25
N THR A 320 1.52 9.02 -1.95
CA THR A 320 2.16 8.05 -2.83
C THR A 320 2.35 8.62 -4.23
N ASP A 321 3.26 8.02 -4.98
CA ASP A 321 3.44 8.29 -6.40
C ASP A 321 2.15 8.07 -7.22
N VAL A 322 1.29 7.11 -6.86
CA VAL A 322 -0.02 6.95 -7.53
C VAL A 322 -0.88 8.16 -7.22
N LYS A 323 -0.94 8.58 -5.95
CA LYS A 323 -1.71 9.77 -5.60
C LYS A 323 -1.22 11.02 -6.32
N LEU A 324 0.09 11.19 -6.46
CA LEU A 324 0.69 12.27 -7.24
C LEU A 324 0.30 12.19 -8.73
N LEU A 325 0.28 10.98 -9.32
CA LEU A 325 -0.21 10.81 -10.70
C LEU A 325 -1.70 11.15 -10.83
N GLU A 326 -2.53 10.84 -9.83
CA GLU A 326 -3.92 11.31 -9.83
C GLU A 326 -4.01 12.84 -9.84
N LEU A 327 -3.16 13.49 -9.03
CA LEU A 327 -3.08 14.95 -8.93
C LEU A 327 -2.46 15.61 -10.17
N SER A 328 -1.78 14.85 -11.04
CA SER A 328 -1.33 15.37 -12.35
C SER A 328 -2.46 15.49 -13.38
N ASN A 329 -3.67 14.99 -13.09
CA ASN A 329 -4.79 15.05 -14.02
C ASN A 329 -5.35 16.48 -14.12
N VAL A 330 -5.25 17.08 -15.31
CA VAL A 330 -5.73 18.43 -15.62
C VAL A 330 -7.25 18.57 -15.46
N GLU A 331 -8.01 17.46 -15.57
CA GLU A 331 -9.47 17.49 -15.36
C GLU A 331 -9.88 17.70 -13.89
N LEU A 332 -8.92 17.68 -12.95
CA LEU A 332 -9.22 18.07 -11.57
C LEU A 332 -9.68 19.53 -11.50
N PRO A 333 -10.73 19.85 -10.70
CA PRO A 333 -11.36 21.17 -10.71
C PRO A 333 -10.37 22.34 -10.58
N LEU A 334 -9.40 22.24 -9.67
CA LEU A 334 -8.44 23.32 -9.42
C LEU A 334 -7.48 23.56 -10.60
N LEU A 335 -6.93 22.51 -11.21
CA LEU A 335 -6.04 22.64 -12.37
C LEU A 335 -6.81 23.08 -13.62
N LYS A 336 -8.03 22.57 -13.79
CA LYS A 336 -8.92 22.98 -14.87
C LYS A 336 -9.25 24.47 -14.79
N ARG A 337 -9.54 24.97 -13.60
CA ARG A 337 -9.72 26.42 -13.36
C ARG A 337 -8.45 27.19 -13.68
N LEU A 338 -7.27 26.74 -13.21
CA LEU A 338 -5.99 27.39 -13.52
C LEU A 338 -5.76 27.50 -15.04
N ALA A 339 -6.03 26.43 -15.78
CA ALA A 339 -5.86 26.39 -17.23
C ALA A 339 -6.80 27.34 -18.00
N ILE A 340 -8.02 27.56 -17.49
CA ILE A 340 -9.04 28.38 -18.16
C ILE A 340 -8.99 29.84 -17.71
N GLU A 341 -8.92 30.09 -16.40
CA GLU A 341 -8.99 31.42 -15.78
C GLU A 341 -7.63 32.15 -15.77
N ALA A 342 -6.51 31.42 -15.70
CA ALA A 342 -5.15 31.96 -15.64
C ALA A 342 -4.17 31.20 -16.56
N PRO A 343 -4.40 31.20 -17.89
CA PRO A 343 -3.68 30.35 -18.83
C PRO A 343 -2.17 30.63 -18.89
N GLY A 344 -1.74 31.86 -18.64
CA GLY A 344 -0.33 32.24 -18.61
C GLY A 344 0.41 31.68 -17.40
N THR A 345 -0.24 31.68 -16.23
CA THR A 345 0.25 31.03 -15.01
C THR A 345 0.26 29.50 -15.17
N TYR A 346 -0.76 28.93 -15.81
CA TYR A 346 -0.80 27.50 -16.12
C TYR A 346 0.38 27.07 -17.01
N HIS A 347 0.64 27.81 -18.11
CA HIS A 347 1.76 27.53 -19.00
C HIS A 347 3.12 27.66 -18.30
N HIS A 348 3.29 28.71 -17.49
CA HIS A 348 4.46 28.88 -16.62
C HIS A 348 4.67 27.65 -15.72
N SER A 349 3.61 27.22 -15.01
CA SER A 349 3.66 26.09 -14.09
C SER A 349 4.06 24.78 -14.78
N LEU A 350 3.67 24.57 -16.04
CA LEU A 350 4.10 23.40 -16.84
C LEU A 350 5.60 23.42 -17.17
N ILE A 351 6.15 24.58 -17.51
CA ILE A 351 7.59 24.73 -17.77
C ILE A 351 8.36 24.51 -16.47
N VAL A 352 7.93 25.15 -15.38
CA VAL A 352 8.55 24.98 -14.06
C VAL A 352 8.53 23.51 -13.64
N ALA A 353 7.42 22.80 -13.84
CA ALA A 353 7.31 21.37 -13.57
C ALA A 353 8.33 20.55 -14.36
N THR A 354 8.55 20.86 -15.64
CA THR A 354 9.54 20.21 -16.50
C THR A 354 10.97 20.47 -16.00
N LEU A 355 11.29 21.72 -15.68
CA LEU A 355 12.59 22.09 -15.12
C LEU A 355 12.86 21.39 -13.78
N ALA A 356 11.86 21.38 -12.91
CA ALA A 356 11.96 20.80 -11.58
C ALA A 356 12.10 19.28 -11.62
N GLU A 357 11.37 18.59 -12.51
CA GLU A 357 11.47 17.14 -12.72
C GLU A 357 12.88 16.72 -13.15
N GLU A 358 13.46 17.41 -14.13
CA GLU A 358 14.82 17.14 -14.62
C GLU A 358 15.86 17.43 -13.52
N ALA A 359 15.74 18.56 -12.83
CA ALA A 359 16.64 18.94 -11.74
C ALA A 359 16.60 17.94 -10.57
N ALA A 360 15.41 17.50 -10.17
CA ALA A 360 15.26 16.48 -9.12
C ALA A 360 15.82 15.13 -9.55
N THR A 361 15.58 14.74 -10.80
CA THR A 361 16.11 13.48 -11.37
C THR A 361 17.64 13.47 -11.36
N ALA A 362 18.29 14.59 -11.71
CA ALA A 362 19.74 14.72 -11.77
C ALA A 362 20.46 14.48 -10.42
N ILE A 363 19.76 14.70 -9.29
CA ILE A 363 20.30 14.50 -7.94
C ILE A 363 19.66 13.34 -7.18
N GLY A 364 18.69 12.65 -7.79
CA GLY A 364 17.95 11.55 -7.16
C GLY A 364 16.96 12.00 -6.08
N ALA A 365 16.45 13.23 -6.17
CA ALA A 365 15.34 13.72 -5.35
C ALA A 365 13.99 13.23 -5.89
N HIS A 366 12.89 13.55 -5.20
CA HIS A 366 11.56 13.04 -5.54
C HIS A 366 10.93 13.74 -6.77
N ALA A 367 11.38 13.37 -7.98
CA ALA A 367 11.03 14.02 -9.25
C ALA A 367 9.53 14.18 -9.50
N LEU A 368 8.72 13.14 -9.24
CA LEU A 368 7.28 13.22 -9.43
C LEU A 368 6.59 14.21 -8.49
N LEU A 369 7.12 14.40 -7.28
CA LEU A 369 6.55 15.30 -6.28
C LEU A 369 6.80 16.75 -6.69
N VAL A 370 8.03 17.09 -7.12
CA VAL A 370 8.32 18.45 -7.57
C VAL A 370 7.56 18.79 -8.85
N ARG A 371 7.40 17.84 -9.76
CA ARG A 371 6.62 18.03 -10.99
C ARG A 371 5.17 18.37 -10.69
N VAL A 372 4.51 17.53 -9.91
CA VAL A 372 3.10 17.72 -9.56
C VAL A 372 2.94 18.94 -8.65
N GLY A 373 3.84 19.12 -7.69
CA GLY A 373 3.89 20.31 -6.83
C GLY A 373 3.98 21.61 -7.62
N SER A 374 4.76 21.63 -8.71
CA SER A 374 4.89 22.78 -9.60
C SER A 374 3.59 23.08 -10.36
N TYR A 375 2.70 22.13 -10.61
CA TYR A 375 1.38 22.44 -11.18
C TYR A 375 0.51 23.27 -10.23
N TYR A 376 0.74 23.13 -8.93
CA TYR A 376 -0.07 23.76 -7.90
C TYR A 376 0.59 24.94 -7.21
N HIS A 377 1.90 25.18 -7.41
CA HIS A 377 2.66 26.17 -6.61
C HIS A 377 2.07 27.59 -6.67
N ASP A 378 1.43 27.91 -7.80
CA ASP A 378 0.96 29.25 -8.15
C ASP A 378 -0.58 29.38 -8.20
N VAL A 379 -1.32 28.37 -7.72
CA VAL A 379 -2.80 28.35 -7.82
C VAL A 379 -3.48 29.51 -7.11
N GLY A 380 -2.82 30.17 -6.17
CA GLY A 380 -3.36 31.37 -5.53
C GLY A 380 -3.54 32.56 -6.47
N LYS A 381 -2.84 32.59 -7.62
CA LYS A 381 -3.02 33.60 -8.66
C LYS A 381 -4.42 33.55 -9.30
N LEU A 382 -5.16 32.45 -9.13
CA LEU A 382 -6.57 32.31 -9.55
C LEU A 382 -7.51 33.33 -8.90
N VAL A 383 -7.16 33.87 -7.73
CA VAL A 383 -8.05 34.83 -7.03
C VAL A 383 -8.18 36.14 -7.81
N ASP A 384 -7.09 36.59 -8.44
CA ASP A 384 -7.10 37.75 -9.34
C ASP A 384 -5.99 37.60 -10.39
N PRO A 385 -6.26 36.87 -11.49
CA PRO A 385 -5.25 36.60 -12.52
C PRO A 385 -4.71 37.88 -13.18
N SER A 386 -5.49 38.97 -13.18
CA SER A 386 -5.16 40.22 -13.87
C SER A 386 -3.96 40.95 -13.26
N LEU A 387 -3.61 40.65 -12.00
CA LEU A 387 -2.45 41.23 -11.32
C LEU A 387 -1.12 40.69 -11.85
N TYR A 388 -1.12 39.53 -12.48
CA TYR A 388 0.10 38.83 -12.85
C TYR A 388 0.39 39.01 -14.34
N ILE A 389 1.59 39.49 -14.65
CA ILE A 389 1.99 39.91 -16.01
C ILE A 389 1.83 38.77 -17.03
N GLU A 390 2.00 37.52 -16.61
CA GLU A 390 1.85 36.37 -17.47
C GLU A 390 0.45 36.16 -18.03
N ASN A 391 -0.58 36.71 -17.38
CA ASN A 391 -1.98 36.59 -17.77
C ASN A 391 -2.54 37.88 -18.39
N GLN A 392 -1.73 38.93 -18.51
CA GLN A 392 -2.17 40.21 -19.05
C GLN A 392 -2.13 40.20 -20.58
N ALA A 393 -3.28 40.44 -21.22
CA ALA A 393 -3.42 40.47 -22.68
C ALA A 393 -3.08 41.84 -23.31
N GLY A 394 -2.01 42.50 -22.85
CA GLY A 394 -1.50 43.75 -23.46
C GLY A 394 -2.21 45.06 -23.06
N GLY A 395 -2.87 45.11 -21.89
CA GLY A 395 -3.50 46.32 -21.33
C GLY A 395 -2.63 47.11 -20.33
N SER A 396 -3.20 48.13 -19.67
CA SER A 396 -2.52 48.87 -18.60
C SER A 396 -2.27 47.96 -17.39
N ASN A 397 -1.04 47.90 -16.90
CA ASN A 397 -0.71 47.09 -15.72
C ASN A 397 -1.42 47.66 -14.47
N PRO A 398 -2.26 46.88 -13.75
CA PRO A 398 -2.96 47.35 -12.55
C PRO A 398 -2.01 47.93 -11.48
N HIS A 399 -0.78 47.42 -11.43
CA HIS A 399 0.26 47.86 -10.49
C HIS A 399 0.78 49.28 -10.73
N ASP A 400 0.48 49.90 -11.88
CA ASP A 400 0.87 51.29 -12.15
C ASP A 400 0.02 52.30 -11.37
N ARG A 401 -1.16 51.87 -10.91
CA ARG A 401 -2.14 52.73 -10.20
C ARG A 401 -1.95 52.73 -8.68
N TRP A 402 -1.09 51.85 -8.16
CA TRP A 402 -0.93 51.65 -6.72
C TRP A 402 0.46 52.04 -6.21
N PRO A 403 0.57 52.42 -4.92
CA PRO A 403 1.86 52.47 -4.24
C PRO A 403 2.60 51.12 -4.32
N PRO A 404 3.94 51.12 -4.35
CA PRO A 404 4.72 49.88 -4.40
C PRO A 404 4.40 48.90 -3.26
N GLU A 405 4.11 49.41 -2.06
CA GLU A 405 3.75 48.61 -0.88
C GLU A 405 2.43 47.85 -1.11
N GLU A 406 1.44 48.50 -1.70
CA GLU A 406 0.13 47.90 -1.98
C GLU A 406 0.23 46.85 -3.11
N SER A 407 1.05 47.12 -4.12
CA SER A 407 1.37 46.14 -5.16
C SER A 407 2.08 44.91 -4.59
N ALA A 408 3.07 45.11 -3.72
CA ALA A 408 3.78 44.03 -3.05
C ALA A 408 2.85 43.19 -2.18
N ARG A 409 1.98 43.84 -1.39
CA ARG A 409 0.98 43.17 -0.55
C ARG A 409 0.07 42.25 -1.36
N ARG A 410 -0.45 42.74 -2.49
CA ARG A 410 -1.34 41.98 -3.39
C ARG A 410 -0.64 40.80 -4.06
N ILE A 411 0.60 41.01 -4.51
CA ILE A 411 1.40 39.91 -5.10
C ILE A 411 1.69 38.86 -4.04
N ILE A 412 2.16 39.24 -2.85
CA ILE A 412 2.49 38.29 -1.77
C ILE A 412 1.26 37.47 -1.35
N GLN A 413 0.05 38.04 -1.46
CA GLN A 413 -1.20 37.38 -1.07
C GLN A 413 -1.49 36.08 -1.86
N HIS A 414 -0.96 35.88 -3.08
CA HIS A 414 -1.18 34.62 -3.80
C HIS A 414 -0.68 33.40 -3.03
N VAL A 415 0.35 33.54 -2.20
CA VAL A 415 0.85 32.44 -1.39
C VAL A 415 -0.22 31.99 -0.38
N VAL A 416 -0.82 32.95 0.32
CA VAL A 416 -1.85 32.68 1.33
C VAL A 416 -3.11 32.13 0.69
N GLU A 417 -3.56 32.72 -0.42
CA GLU A 417 -4.72 32.23 -1.17
C GLU A 417 -4.45 30.87 -1.81
N GLY A 418 -3.22 30.60 -2.25
CA GLY A 418 -2.82 29.31 -2.81
C GLY A 418 -2.92 28.20 -1.77
N VAL A 419 -2.45 28.44 -0.54
CA VAL A 419 -2.62 27.52 0.58
C VAL A 419 -4.10 27.28 0.86
N ARG A 420 -4.91 28.35 0.95
CA ARG A 420 -6.37 28.25 1.18
C ARG A 420 -7.07 27.40 0.11
N LEU A 421 -6.79 27.66 -1.16
CA LEU A 421 -7.39 26.91 -2.28
C LEU A 421 -6.93 25.45 -2.30
N ALA A 422 -5.66 25.18 -1.98
CA ALA A 422 -5.11 23.84 -1.90
C ALA A 422 -5.75 23.02 -0.76
N GLU A 423 -5.96 23.63 0.41
CA GLU A 423 -6.64 23.00 1.55
C GLU A 423 -8.13 22.75 1.26
N GLU A 424 -8.81 23.71 0.63
CA GLU A 424 -10.22 23.58 0.20
C GLU A 424 -10.41 22.37 -0.73
N HIS A 425 -9.45 22.13 -1.63
CA HIS A 425 -9.43 20.98 -2.54
C HIS A 425 -8.79 19.71 -1.93
N ARG A 426 -8.49 19.72 -0.62
CA ARG A 426 -7.90 18.60 0.12
C ARG A 426 -6.60 18.07 -0.49
N LEU A 427 -5.76 18.96 -1.01
CA LEU A 427 -4.46 18.57 -1.52
C LEU A 427 -3.58 18.03 -0.37
N PRO A 428 -2.73 17.02 -0.64
CA PRO A 428 -1.80 16.49 0.36
C PRO A 428 -0.87 17.58 0.88
N ARG A 429 -0.52 17.51 2.17
CA ARG A 429 0.33 18.51 2.83
C ARG A 429 1.68 18.71 2.12
N GLN A 430 2.23 17.65 1.52
CA GLN A 430 3.46 17.72 0.72
C GLN A 430 3.37 18.67 -0.48
N ILE A 431 2.19 18.83 -1.07
CA ILE A 431 1.93 19.79 -2.17
C ILE A 431 1.63 21.17 -1.60
N VAL A 432 0.77 21.24 -0.56
CA VAL A 432 0.42 22.50 0.10
C VAL A 432 1.67 23.23 0.62
N ASP A 433 2.61 22.51 1.22
CA ASP A 433 3.84 23.05 1.79
C ASP A 433 4.78 23.66 0.73
N LEU A 434 4.68 23.26 -0.55
CA LEU A 434 5.47 23.85 -1.64
C LEU A 434 5.00 25.25 -2.02
N ILE A 435 3.72 25.56 -1.80
CA ILE A 435 3.11 26.85 -2.15
C ILE A 435 3.75 28.02 -1.39
N PRO A 436 3.92 28.01 -0.06
CA PRO A 436 4.64 29.10 0.61
C PRO A 436 6.15 29.03 0.44
N GLN A 437 6.70 27.82 0.27
CA GLN A 437 8.15 27.63 0.24
C GLN A 437 8.81 27.94 -1.10
N HIS A 438 8.08 27.95 -2.22
CA HIS A 438 8.69 28.24 -3.53
C HIS A 438 9.23 29.68 -3.62
N HIS A 439 8.68 30.62 -2.83
CA HIS A 439 9.26 31.95 -2.67
C HIS A 439 10.07 32.12 -1.37
N GLY A 440 9.83 31.26 -0.37
CA GLY A 440 10.55 31.32 0.91
C GLY A 440 10.34 32.66 1.59
N THR A 441 11.43 33.30 2.00
CA THR A 441 11.41 34.65 2.61
C THR A 441 12.03 35.71 1.70
N ARG A 442 12.04 35.44 0.38
CA ARG A 442 12.71 36.30 -0.60
C ARG A 442 12.05 37.66 -0.69
N ARG A 443 12.81 38.63 -1.16
CA ARG A 443 12.34 40.00 -1.38
C ARG A 443 11.79 40.17 -2.78
N LEU A 444 10.67 40.89 -2.89
CA LEU A 444 10.08 41.33 -4.13
C LEU A 444 10.86 42.54 -4.68
N HIS A 445 11.98 42.27 -5.35
CA HIS A 445 13.01 43.26 -5.70
C HIS A 445 12.48 44.46 -6.50
N TYR A 446 11.60 44.26 -7.48
CA TYR A 446 11.10 45.34 -8.34
C TYR A 446 10.35 46.41 -7.55
N PHE A 447 9.36 46.00 -6.75
CA PHE A 447 8.56 46.93 -5.95
C PHE A 447 9.35 47.54 -4.80
N TYR A 448 10.29 46.80 -4.21
CA TYR A 448 11.20 47.35 -3.21
C TYR A 448 12.11 48.45 -3.79
N ALA A 449 12.67 48.24 -4.99
CA ALA A 449 13.48 49.26 -5.66
C ALA A 449 12.65 50.51 -6.01
N LYS A 450 11.42 50.33 -6.51
CA LYS A 450 10.47 51.42 -6.78
C LYS A 450 10.12 52.19 -5.51
N ALA A 451 9.91 51.48 -4.39
CA ALA A 451 9.66 52.11 -3.08
C ALA A 451 10.87 52.92 -2.60
N LEU A 452 12.09 52.39 -2.72
CA LEU A 452 13.31 53.10 -2.34
C LEU A 452 13.52 54.37 -3.16
N GLU A 453 13.23 54.34 -4.46
CA GLU A 453 13.31 55.53 -5.32
C GLU A 453 12.29 56.60 -4.89
N GLN A 454 11.05 56.22 -4.65
CA GLN A 454 10.01 57.13 -4.16
C GLN A 454 10.31 57.68 -2.76
N ALA A 455 10.89 56.86 -1.89
CA ALA A 455 11.25 57.25 -0.53
C ALA A 455 12.45 58.20 -0.50
N ARG A 456 13.44 58.01 -1.40
CA ARG A 456 14.54 58.97 -1.60
C ARG A 456 14.04 60.35 -2.01
N GLN A 457 13.01 60.42 -2.85
CA GLN A 457 12.40 61.69 -3.27
C GLN A 457 11.60 62.36 -2.13
N LYS A 458 11.02 61.58 -1.22
CA LYS A 458 10.16 62.07 -0.13
C LYS A 458 10.88 62.19 1.23
N GLY A 459 12.15 61.77 1.33
CA GLY A 459 12.91 61.74 2.57
C GLY A 459 12.40 60.73 3.61
N THR A 460 11.72 59.67 3.17
CA THR A 460 11.16 58.63 4.06
C THR A 460 12.02 57.37 4.06
N SER A 461 11.86 56.51 5.07
CA SER A 461 12.47 55.17 5.12
C SER A 461 11.52 54.10 4.60
N VAL A 462 12.02 53.10 3.89
CA VAL A 462 11.26 51.93 3.44
C VAL A 462 11.56 50.75 4.35
N ASP A 463 10.52 50.09 4.87
CA ASP A 463 10.66 48.84 5.61
C ASP A 463 10.73 47.66 4.64
N GLU A 464 11.89 46.99 4.57
CA GLU A 464 12.09 45.82 3.70
C GLU A 464 11.12 44.67 4.01
N ARG A 465 10.63 44.56 5.25
CA ARG A 465 9.71 43.48 5.67
C ARG A 465 8.38 43.52 4.90
N CYS A 466 7.93 44.69 4.46
CA CYS A 466 6.72 44.85 3.65
C CYS A 466 6.86 44.25 2.24
N PHE A 467 8.09 43.95 1.81
CA PHE A 467 8.40 43.43 0.48
C PHE A 467 8.96 42.01 0.52
N ARG A 468 8.95 41.34 1.68
CA ARG A 468 9.39 39.94 1.80
C ARG A 468 8.20 39.01 1.92
N TYR A 469 8.31 37.84 1.30
CA TYR A 469 7.36 36.76 1.52
C TYR A 469 7.40 36.28 2.97
N PRO A 470 6.26 35.84 3.54
CA PRO A 470 6.18 35.44 4.94
C PRO A 470 6.92 34.13 5.26
N GLY A 471 7.33 33.36 4.25
CA GLY A 471 7.96 32.06 4.44
C GLY A 471 6.96 30.94 4.74
N PRO A 472 7.46 29.79 5.24
CA PRO A 472 8.85 29.54 5.67
C PRO A 472 9.84 29.42 4.51
N LYS A 473 11.16 29.46 4.80
CA LYS A 473 12.20 29.09 3.83
C LYS A 473 11.98 27.64 3.34
N PRO A 474 12.51 27.25 2.17
CA PRO A 474 12.57 25.87 1.74
C PRO A 474 12.98 24.92 2.86
N GLN A 475 12.08 24.01 3.17
CA GLN A 475 12.23 23.01 4.21
C GLN A 475 12.78 21.70 3.62
N THR A 476 12.51 21.46 2.33
CA THR A 476 12.99 20.29 1.59
C THR A 476 13.88 20.68 0.41
N ILE A 477 14.62 19.69 -0.09
CA ILE A 477 15.37 19.81 -1.35
C ILE A 477 14.39 20.04 -2.51
N GLU A 478 13.25 19.36 -2.47
CA GLU A 478 12.15 19.50 -3.43
C GLU A 478 11.62 20.94 -3.49
N ALA A 479 11.36 21.58 -2.35
CA ALA A 479 10.94 22.98 -2.29
C ALA A 479 12.01 23.94 -2.82
N ALA A 480 13.29 23.68 -2.50
CA ALA A 480 14.40 24.46 -3.02
C ALA A 480 14.54 24.34 -4.55
N ILE A 481 14.29 23.15 -5.11
CA ILE A 481 14.25 22.94 -6.56
C ILE A 481 13.13 23.77 -7.19
N VAL A 482 11.91 23.68 -6.66
CA VAL A 482 10.77 24.46 -7.19
C VAL A 482 11.08 25.95 -7.15
N MET A 483 11.63 26.47 -6.05
CA MET A 483 12.07 27.87 -5.93
C MET A 483 13.07 28.28 -7.02
N MET A 484 14.11 27.45 -7.25
CA MET A 484 15.13 27.75 -8.26
C MET A 484 14.55 27.72 -9.68
N CYS A 485 13.70 26.74 -9.97
CA CYS A 485 13.08 26.57 -11.28
C CYS A 485 12.07 27.68 -11.59
N ASP A 486 11.15 28.00 -10.67
CA ASP A 486 10.18 29.10 -10.79
C ASP A 486 10.89 30.40 -11.17
N SER A 487 11.85 30.82 -10.37
CA SER A 487 12.50 32.10 -10.56
C SER A 487 13.42 32.15 -11.76
N SER A 488 14.01 31.02 -12.15
CA SER A 488 14.82 30.94 -13.36
C SER A 488 13.95 31.02 -14.61
N GLU A 489 12.80 30.33 -14.64
CA GLU A 489 11.83 30.42 -15.74
C GLU A 489 11.32 31.85 -15.87
N ALA A 490 10.81 32.44 -14.78
CA ALA A 490 10.19 33.75 -14.82
C ALA A 490 11.17 34.83 -15.29
N ALA A 491 12.44 34.72 -14.88
CA ALA A 491 13.48 35.63 -15.30
C ALA A 491 13.87 35.44 -16.78
N VAL A 492 14.06 34.21 -17.25
CA VAL A 492 14.41 33.93 -18.66
C VAL A 492 13.27 34.31 -19.60
N ARG A 493 12.02 34.05 -19.21
CA ARG A 493 10.81 34.44 -19.94
C ARG A 493 10.73 35.95 -20.19
N SER A 494 11.28 36.76 -19.29
CA SER A 494 11.31 38.22 -19.42
C SER A 494 12.38 38.75 -20.40
N LEU A 495 13.29 37.90 -20.89
CA LEU A 495 14.33 38.29 -21.84
C LEU A 495 13.75 38.46 -23.25
N ARG A 496 14.02 39.60 -23.89
CA ARG A 496 13.64 39.83 -25.30
C ARG A 496 14.31 38.84 -26.26
N HIS A 497 15.58 38.50 -26.01
CA HIS A 497 16.36 37.57 -26.82
C HIS A 497 17.15 36.62 -25.89
N PRO A 498 16.59 35.44 -25.55
CA PRO A 498 17.20 34.50 -24.62
C PRO A 498 18.32 33.69 -25.30
N THR A 499 19.51 34.27 -25.45
CA THR A 499 20.68 33.52 -25.96
C THR A 499 21.22 32.55 -24.90
N PRO A 500 21.87 31.44 -25.29
CA PRO A 500 22.42 30.45 -24.37
C PRO A 500 23.32 31.05 -23.27
N GLU A 501 24.15 32.04 -23.60
CA GLU A 501 25.03 32.74 -22.67
C GLU A 501 24.24 33.59 -21.66
N LYS A 502 23.22 34.31 -22.13
CA LYS A 502 22.36 35.15 -21.28
C LYS A 502 21.56 34.31 -20.30
N ILE A 503 21.00 33.19 -20.76
CA ILE A 503 20.30 32.22 -19.90
C ILE A 503 21.25 31.73 -18.80
N ARG A 504 22.45 31.28 -19.18
CA ARG A 504 23.44 30.76 -18.22
C ARG A 504 23.83 31.79 -17.16
N LEU A 505 24.11 33.04 -17.58
CA LEU A 505 24.52 34.10 -16.65
C LEU A 505 23.37 34.49 -15.71
N LEU A 506 22.15 34.58 -16.23
CA LEU A 506 20.97 34.95 -15.44
C LEU A 506 20.64 33.89 -14.38
N VAL A 507 20.57 32.62 -14.77
CA VAL A 507 20.28 31.50 -13.86
C VAL A 507 21.34 31.40 -12.77
N ARG A 508 22.63 31.54 -13.13
CA ARG A 508 23.74 31.54 -12.16
C ARG A 508 23.55 32.62 -11.11
N ARG A 509 23.30 33.85 -11.55
CA ARG A 509 23.10 35.00 -10.67
C ARG A 509 21.92 34.79 -9.72
N ILE A 510 20.78 34.33 -10.23
CA ILE A 510 19.56 34.11 -9.42
C ILE A 510 19.83 33.10 -8.31
N ILE A 511 20.50 31.98 -8.64
CA ILE A 511 20.80 30.95 -7.65
C ILE A 511 21.85 31.44 -6.64
N GLU A 512 22.86 32.19 -7.08
CA GLU A 512 23.84 32.82 -6.19
C GLU A 512 23.21 33.85 -5.23
N ASP A 513 22.25 34.64 -5.71
CA ASP A 513 21.48 35.58 -4.89
C ASP A 513 20.65 34.83 -3.84
N MET A 514 20.02 33.70 -4.19
CA MET A 514 19.29 32.86 -3.23
C MET A 514 20.18 32.25 -2.15
N VAL A 515 21.39 31.80 -2.53
CA VAL A 515 22.40 31.30 -1.58
C VAL A 515 22.84 32.42 -0.64
N THR A 516 23.09 33.62 -1.17
CA THR A 516 23.55 34.77 -0.39
C THR A 516 22.47 35.29 0.56
N ASP A 517 21.19 35.21 0.17
CA ASP A 517 20.03 35.54 1.03
C ASP A 517 19.69 34.41 2.04
N GLY A 518 20.48 33.33 2.08
CA GLY A 518 20.32 32.22 3.03
C GLY A 518 19.04 31.40 2.82
N GLN A 519 18.45 31.38 1.62
CA GLN A 519 17.17 30.71 1.40
C GLN A 519 17.25 29.18 1.59
N PHE A 520 18.44 28.60 1.51
CA PHE A 520 18.65 27.15 1.66
C PHE A 520 19.15 26.73 3.05
N ASP A 521 19.17 27.63 4.04
CA ASP A 521 19.68 27.35 5.39
C ASP A 521 18.85 26.31 6.17
N GLU A 522 17.58 26.15 5.80
CA GLU A 522 16.62 25.30 6.51
C GLU A 522 16.32 23.99 5.75
N CYS A 523 17.00 23.71 4.63
CA CYS A 523 16.92 22.44 3.92
C CYS A 523 18.27 21.73 3.84
N HIS A 524 18.25 20.40 3.68
CA HIS A 524 19.47 19.59 3.59
C HIS A 524 20.08 19.54 2.18
N LEU A 525 20.13 20.68 1.48
CA LEU A 525 20.70 20.78 0.14
C LEU A 525 22.24 20.79 0.18
N ARG A 526 22.89 19.85 -0.50
CA ARG A 526 24.36 19.82 -0.58
C ARG A 526 24.86 20.73 -1.69
N MET A 527 26.00 21.39 -1.47
CA MET A 527 26.61 22.29 -2.48
C MET A 527 26.90 21.61 -3.83
N ARG A 528 27.30 20.33 -3.80
CA ARG A 528 27.49 19.53 -5.03
C ARG A 528 26.17 19.32 -5.80
N ASP A 529 25.06 19.17 -5.08
CA ASP A 529 23.74 18.91 -5.64
C ASP A 529 23.20 20.23 -6.24
N LEU A 530 23.44 21.37 -5.58
CA LEU A 530 23.15 22.72 -6.10
C LEU A 530 23.82 22.97 -7.46
N THR A 531 25.09 22.58 -7.62
CA THR A 531 25.80 22.75 -8.89
C THR A 531 25.15 21.93 -10.01
N ARG A 532 24.74 20.69 -9.72
CA ARG A 532 24.04 19.83 -10.69
C ARG A 532 22.68 20.40 -11.07
N ILE A 533 21.87 20.79 -10.08
CA ILE A 533 20.56 21.42 -10.30
C ILE A 533 20.70 22.64 -11.23
N ARG A 534 21.65 23.53 -10.92
CA ARG A 534 21.90 24.73 -11.72
C ARG A 534 22.22 24.41 -13.19
N GLU A 535 23.16 23.49 -13.43
CA GLU A 535 23.53 23.15 -14.81
C GLU A 535 22.39 22.45 -15.56
N THR A 536 21.60 21.61 -14.87
CA THR A 536 20.39 21.00 -15.45
C THR A 536 19.35 22.06 -15.81
N ILE A 537 19.05 23.01 -14.92
CA ILE A 537 18.11 24.12 -15.21
C ILE A 537 18.57 24.92 -16.44
N ILE A 538 19.87 25.23 -16.53
CA ILE A 538 20.44 25.96 -17.67
C ILE A 538 20.23 25.18 -18.97
N GLN A 539 20.57 23.89 -18.98
CA GLN A 539 20.43 23.04 -20.17
C GLN A 539 18.97 22.94 -20.61
N THR A 540 18.05 22.67 -19.68
CA THR A 540 16.63 22.51 -20.00
C THR A 540 16.02 23.83 -20.47
N LEU A 541 16.35 24.97 -19.86
CA LEU A 541 15.90 26.29 -20.33
C LEU A 541 16.43 26.63 -21.73
N GLN A 542 17.69 26.28 -22.03
CA GLN A 542 18.25 26.44 -23.37
C GLN A 542 17.47 25.62 -24.41
N THR A 543 17.02 24.41 -24.07
CA THR A 543 16.17 23.60 -24.94
C THR A 543 14.77 24.19 -25.12
N VAL A 544 14.13 24.63 -24.03
CA VAL A 544 12.77 25.20 -24.06
C VAL A 544 12.70 26.49 -24.88
N TYR A 545 13.69 27.38 -24.71
CA TYR A 545 13.73 28.69 -25.38
C TYR A 545 14.59 28.69 -26.66
N HIS A 546 15.02 27.53 -27.16
CA HIS A 546 15.78 27.48 -28.40
C HIS A 546 14.88 27.92 -29.56
N THR A 547 15.28 29.02 -30.22
CA THR A 547 14.56 29.54 -31.39
C THR A 547 14.55 28.45 -32.47
N ARG A 548 13.35 27.98 -32.87
CA ARG A 548 13.22 27.24 -34.13
C ARG A 548 13.72 28.17 -35.23
N VAL A 549 14.69 27.72 -36.01
CA VAL A 549 15.17 28.47 -37.18
C VAL A 549 13.95 28.82 -38.03
N PRO A 550 13.65 30.11 -38.27
CA PRO A 550 12.54 30.49 -39.13
C PRO A 550 12.78 29.89 -40.51
N TYR A 551 11.73 29.32 -41.11
CA TYR A 551 11.82 28.78 -42.46
C TYR A 551 12.31 29.88 -43.42
N PRO A 552 13.36 29.63 -44.23
CA PRO A 552 13.82 30.59 -45.22
C PRO A 552 12.66 30.85 -46.20
N GLY A 553 12.14 32.09 -46.22
CA GLY A 553 11.03 32.49 -47.08
C GLY A 553 9.86 33.19 -46.39
N PHE A 554 9.80 33.19 -45.05
CA PHE A 554 8.82 33.99 -44.30
C PHE A 554 9.54 35.09 -43.51
N ARG A 555 9.59 36.30 -44.06
CA ARG A 555 9.99 37.50 -43.31
C ARG A 555 8.78 38.05 -42.58
N GLU A 556 8.87 38.17 -41.27
CA GLU A 556 7.83 38.74 -40.39
C GLU A 556 7.41 40.17 -40.84
N GLU A 557 8.34 40.89 -41.46
CA GLU A 557 8.16 42.21 -42.07
C GLU A 557 7.18 42.22 -43.26
N GLU A 558 7.05 41.11 -44.00
CA GLU A 558 6.12 40.99 -45.13
C GLU A 558 4.68 40.75 -44.67
N LEU A 559 4.46 40.10 -43.53
CA LEU A 559 3.10 39.83 -43.01
C LEU A 559 2.43 41.09 -42.45
N VAL A 560 3.20 41.93 -41.75
CA VAL A 560 2.71 43.23 -41.23
C VAL A 560 2.43 44.21 -42.36
N ALA A 561 3.15 44.13 -43.49
CA ALA A 561 2.90 44.94 -44.67
C ALA A 561 1.64 44.52 -45.45
N VAL A 562 1.21 43.25 -45.35
CA VAL A 562 -0.02 42.75 -45.98
C VAL A 562 -1.27 43.17 -45.21
N GLU A 563 -1.23 43.22 -43.88
CA GLU A 563 -2.37 43.71 -43.07
C GLU A 563 -2.58 45.23 -43.20
N ALA A 564 -1.51 46.02 -43.35
CA ALA A 564 -1.62 47.47 -43.54
C ALA A 564 -2.24 47.91 -44.88
N ASN A 565 -2.27 47.02 -45.89
CA ASN A 565 -2.77 47.32 -47.23
C ASN A 565 -4.26 46.96 -47.46
N TYR A 566 -4.92 46.27 -46.51
CA TYR A 566 -6.33 45.89 -46.65
C TYR A 566 -7.33 46.97 -46.18
N GLU A 567 -6.86 47.98 -45.43
CA GLU A 567 -7.72 49.08 -44.94
C GLU A 567 -7.86 50.26 -45.93
N THR A 568 -7.21 50.23 -47.10
CA THR A 568 -7.15 51.38 -48.04
C THR A 568 -7.70 51.13 -49.44
N VAL A 569 -8.69 50.25 -49.63
CA VAL A 569 -9.46 50.22 -50.90
C VAL A 569 -10.92 50.56 -50.62
N SER A 570 -11.20 51.86 -50.57
CA SER A 570 -12.54 52.40 -50.76
C SER A 570 -12.94 52.30 -52.23
N GLY A 571 -13.97 51.49 -52.51
CA GLY A 571 -14.94 51.56 -53.61
C GLY A 571 -14.42 51.72 -55.03
N PHE A 572 -14.70 50.74 -55.92
CA PHE A 572 -14.95 51.04 -57.33
C PHE A 572 -15.87 49.99 -57.99
N ASP A 573 -16.76 50.53 -58.81
CA ASP A 573 -17.90 49.90 -59.49
C ASP A 573 -17.54 48.75 -60.45
N LEU A 574 -18.44 47.77 -60.56
CA LEU A 574 -18.44 46.74 -61.59
C LEU A 574 -19.21 47.21 -62.83
N PRO A 575 -18.63 47.12 -64.05
CA PRO A 575 -19.41 47.09 -65.27
C PRO A 575 -19.49 45.67 -65.85
N ARG A 576 -20.73 45.22 -66.08
CA ARG A 576 -21.08 44.16 -67.03
C ARG A 576 -20.90 44.70 -68.46
N GLU A 577 -20.15 44.00 -69.31
CA GLU A 577 -20.61 43.48 -70.62
C GLU A 577 -19.48 42.80 -71.44
N MET A 578 -19.79 41.55 -71.80
CA MET A 578 -19.67 40.90 -73.12
C MET A 578 -18.32 40.67 -73.85
N VAL A 579 -18.05 39.36 -74.03
CA VAL A 579 -17.87 38.62 -75.31
C VAL A 579 -16.61 38.89 -76.14
N SER A 580 -15.75 37.86 -76.27
CA SER A 580 -15.37 37.23 -77.56
C SER A 580 -13.99 36.52 -77.50
N ALA A 581 -13.95 35.33 -78.14
CA ALA A 581 -12.81 34.65 -78.77
C ALA A 581 -11.89 33.71 -77.94
N ALA A 582 -12.12 32.40 -78.12
CA ALA A 582 -11.06 31.37 -78.29
C ALA A 582 -10.66 31.35 -79.80
N PRO A 583 -9.51 30.76 -80.28
CA PRO A 583 -8.89 29.46 -79.91
C PRO A 583 -7.33 29.44 -80.11
N PRO A 584 -6.59 28.33 -80.44
CA PRO A 584 -6.66 26.87 -80.13
C PRO A 584 -5.33 26.27 -79.55
N ALA A 585 -5.32 24.94 -79.37
CA ALA A 585 -4.28 24.04 -78.83
C ALA A 585 -3.08 23.72 -79.76
N GLU A 586 -1.89 23.43 -79.20
CA GLU A 586 -1.03 22.27 -79.56
C GLU A 586 0.29 22.13 -78.75
N SER A 587 0.70 20.86 -78.61
CA SER A 587 2.03 20.27 -78.34
C SER A 587 2.67 20.35 -76.93
N ALA A 588 2.78 19.18 -76.29
CA ALA A 588 4.08 18.55 -75.97
C ALA A 588 3.84 17.19 -75.31
N ALA A 589 3.80 16.15 -76.13
CA ALA A 589 4.10 14.78 -75.72
C ALA A 589 5.58 14.54 -76.06
N GLU A 590 6.40 14.14 -75.08
CA GLU A 590 7.53 13.20 -75.20
C GLU A 590 8.41 13.24 -73.94
N CYS A 591 8.32 12.20 -73.10
CA CYS A 591 9.46 11.37 -72.71
C CYS A 591 9.00 10.29 -71.73
N ALA A 592 8.86 9.07 -72.24
CA ALA A 592 8.68 7.84 -71.48
C ALA A 592 10.05 7.23 -71.12
N ALA A 593 10.16 6.60 -69.95
CA ALA A 593 10.84 5.29 -69.76
C ALA A 593 10.77 4.82 -68.29
N LEU A 594 10.13 3.66 -68.08
CA LEU A 594 10.20 2.81 -66.87
C LEU A 594 11.48 1.93 -66.91
N PRO A 595 11.81 1.13 -65.86
CA PRO A 595 11.17 -0.19 -65.72
C PRO A 595 10.76 -0.59 -64.29
N GLU A 596 9.95 -1.65 -64.28
CA GLU A 596 9.16 -2.31 -63.24
C GLU A 596 9.94 -3.18 -62.23
N GLY A 597 9.24 -3.56 -61.15
CA GLY A 597 9.58 -4.72 -60.32
C GLY A 597 8.53 -5.08 -59.26
N SER A 598 7.56 -5.96 -59.63
CA SER A 598 6.73 -6.90 -58.80
C SER A 598 5.98 -6.36 -57.56
N VAL A 599 4.64 -6.19 -57.53
CA VAL A 599 3.51 -7.17 -57.53
C VAL A 599 3.37 -7.99 -56.24
N VAL A 600 2.24 -7.78 -55.53
CA VAL A 600 1.13 -8.70 -55.14
C VAL A 600 0.22 -7.86 -54.21
N VAL A 601 -0.91 -7.25 -54.63
CA VAL A 601 -2.26 -7.75 -55.00
C VAL A 601 -3.08 -8.33 -53.83
N GLY A 602 -4.25 -7.71 -53.60
CA GLY A 602 -5.51 -8.41 -53.24
C GLY A 602 -6.20 -7.86 -51.99
N SER A 603 -7.04 -6.82 -52.07
CA SER A 603 -8.49 -6.82 -52.40
C SER A 603 -9.37 -7.21 -51.20
N ALA A 604 -10.07 -6.27 -50.56
CA ALA A 604 -11.32 -5.59 -50.97
C ALA A 604 -12.58 -6.46 -50.78
N GLU A 605 -13.56 -5.96 -50.03
CA GLU A 605 -14.96 -5.76 -50.47
C GLU A 605 -15.89 -5.45 -49.27
N GLU A 606 -16.46 -4.24 -49.32
CA GLU A 606 -17.84 -3.94 -48.89
C GLU A 606 -18.76 -4.28 -50.10
N PRO A 607 -20.10 -4.49 -49.98
CA PRO A 607 -21.00 -3.35 -49.66
C PRO A 607 -22.42 -3.65 -49.09
N ALA A 608 -23.05 -2.56 -48.62
CA ALA A 608 -24.43 -2.09 -48.87
C ALA A 608 -25.71 -2.62 -48.13
N ARG A 609 -26.38 -1.63 -47.52
CA ARG A 609 -27.81 -1.18 -47.64
C ARG A 609 -28.97 -1.85 -46.87
N GLY A 610 -29.83 -0.96 -46.33
CA GLY A 610 -31.25 -1.14 -45.96
C GLY A 610 -31.56 -0.51 -44.58
N GLN A 611 -31.89 0.78 -44.43
CA GLN A 611 -33.15 1.53 -44.67
C GLN A 611 -34.26 1.29 -43.62
N GLU A 612 -34.93 2.39 -43.24
CA GLU A 612 -36.13 2.55 -42.37
C GLU A 612 -35.88 2.54 -40.85
N GLY A 613 -36.43 3.43 -40.00
CA GLY A 613 -37.43 4.49 -40.11
C GLY A 613 -37.95 4.82 -38.69
N GLU A 614 -38.49 6.03 -38.50
CA GLU A 614 -39.26 6.55 -37.33
C GLU A 614 -38.45 6.96 -36.06
N SER A 615 -38.36 8.22 -35.63
CA SER A 615 -39.32 9.31 -35.32
C SER A 615 -40.08 9.17 -34.00
N SER A 616 -39.66 9.94 -32.98
CA SER A 616 -40.47 10.79 -32.06
C SER A 616 -39.71 10.97 -30.71
N ALA A 617 -39.22 12.18 -30.40
CA ALA A 617 -39.90 13.24 -29.65
C ALA A 617 -40.18 12.92 -28.16
N HIS A 618 -39.33 13.48 -27.28
CA HIS A 618 -39.52 14.15 -25.96
C HIS A 618 -40.91 14.19 -25.26
N PRO A 619 -41.03 14.60 -23.95
CA PRO A 619 -40.05 14.85 -22.87
C PRO A 619 -40.49 14.41 -21.44
N SER A 620 -39.70 14.78 -20.43
CA SER A 620 -40.15 15.35 -19.12
C SER A 620 -40.11 14.51 -17.82
N SER A 621 -39.23 15.00 -16.92
CA SER A 621 -39.44 15.33 -15.49
C SER A 621 -39.30 14.32 -14.34
N ALA A 622 -38.53 14.81 -13.35
CA ALA A 622 -38.73 14.77 -11.89
C ALA A 622 -38.38 13.45 -11.16
N SER A 623 -37.38 13.37 -10.26
CA SER A 623 -37.11 14.04 -8.97
C SER A 623 -37.29 13.04 -7.81
N ARG A 624 -36.50 13.21 -6.72
CA ARG A 624 -36.52 12.53 -5.40
C ARG A 624 -35.66 11.25 -5.37
N SER A 625 -34.53 11.10 -4.64
CA SER A 625 -34.15 11.43 -3.24
C SER A 625 -35.14 10.88 -2.20
N PRO A 626 -34.71 10.28 -1.09
CA PRO A 626 -33.48 10.51 -0.33
C PRO A 626 -32.36 9.49 -0.56
#